data_AF-A0AAP0M219-F1
#
_entry.id   AF-A0AAP0M219-F1
#
_cell.length_a   1.000
_cell.length_b   1.000
_cell.length_c   1.000
_cell.angle_alpha   90.00
_cell.angle_beta   90.00
_cell.angle_gamma   90.00
#
_symmetry.space_group_name_H-M   'P 1'
#
loop_
_entity.id
_entity.type
_entity.pdbx_description
1 polymer ?
#
loop_
_entity_poly.entity_id
_entity_poly.type
_entity_poly.pdbx_seq_one_letter_code
_entity_poly.pdbx_strand_id
1 'polypeptide(L)'
;MDNLLSQILRVLLTILDTSSDPRALAVACFDLSQFIQYHPAGRVIVTDLKAKERVMKLMNHENTEVTKSALLCIQRLFLGANLAVVRLFIYLSIIGGIYESGELVCWIFLSAVKN
;
A
#
# COMPACT_ATOMS: atom_id res chain seq x y z
N MET A 1 3.13 24.79 2.11
CA MET A 1 3.24 23.77 1.03
C MET A 1 2.35 22.56 1.30
N ASP A 2 1.99 22.32 2.56
CA ASP A 2 1.23 21.14 3.02
C ASP A 2 -0.21 21.07 2.47
N ASN A 3 -0.82 22.23 2.19
CA ASN A 3 -2.18 22.32 1.64
C ASN A 3 -2.31 21.84 0.19
N LEU A 4 -1.29 22.02 -0.65
CA LEU A 4 -1.36 21.56 -2.06
C LEU A 4 -1.18 20.04 -2.12
N LEU A 5 -0.33 19.51 -1.25
CA LEU A 5 0.01 18.10 -1.18
C LEU A 5 -1.18 17.24 -0.70
N SER A 6 -1.91 17.72 0.31
CA SER A 6 -3.14 17.08 0.75
C SER A 6 -4.25 17.12 -0.31
N GLN A 7 -4.32 18.19 -1.11
CA GLN A 7 -5.27 18.28 -2.23
C GLN A 7 -4.97 17.23 -3.31
N ILE A 8 -3.71 17.09 -3.73
CA ILE A 8 -3.32 16.09 -4.73
C ILE A 8 -3.61 14.67 -4.23
N LEU A 9 -3.33 14.37 -2.96
CA LEU A 9 -3.68 13.06 -2.39
C LEU A 9 -5.18 12.79 -2.40
N ARG A 10 -6.01 13.80 -2.09
CA ARG A 10 -7.46 13.64 -2.14
C ARG A 10 -7.95 13.33 -3.55
N VAL A 11 -7.35 13.93 -4.58
CA VAL A 11 -7.66 13.61 -5.97
C VAL A 11 -7.25 12.18 -6.28
N LEU A 12 -6.05 11.76 -5.89
CA LEU A 12 -5.58 10.39 -6.07
C LEU A 12 -6.50 9.36 -5.42
N LEU A 13 -6.95 9.64 -4.19
CA LEU A 13 -7.90 8.80 -3.47
C LEU A 13 -9.29 8.77 -4.10
N THR A 14 -9.70 9.87 -4.74
CA THR A 14 -10.95 9.90 -5.51
C THR A 14 -10.83 9.00 -6.72
N ILE A 15 -9.72 9.06 -7.46
CA ILE A 15 -9.43 8.17 -8.60
C ILE A 15 -9.44 6.70 -8.17
N LEU A 16 -8.88 6.38 -7.00
CA LEU A 16 -8.90 5.02 -6.46
C LEU A 16 -10.31 4.47 -6.18
N ASP A 17 -11.26 5.34 -5.84
CA ASP A 17 -12.65 4.94 -5.58
C ASP A 17 -13.55 4.99 -6.82
N THR A 18 -13.30 5.91 -7.75
CA THR A 18 -14.19 6.15 -8.90
C THR A 18 -13.72 5.53 -10.21
N SER A 19 -12.42 5.27 -10.36
CA SER A 19 -11.87 4.73 -11.60
C SER A 19 -12.08 3.22 -11.68
N SER A 20 -12.49 2.75 -12.86
CA SER A 20 -12.59 1.33 -13.19
C SER A 20 -11.44 0.85 -14.09
N ASP A 21 -10.57 1.74 -14.56
CA ASP A 21 -9.42 1.36 -15.38
C ASP A 21 -8.32 0.78 -14.50
N PRO A 22 -7.94 -0.50 -14.69
CA PRO A 22 -6.97 -1.16 -13.82
C PRO A 22 -5.58 -0.52 -13.92
N ARG A 23 -5.21 0.06 -15.06
CA ARG A 23 -3.91 0.74 -15.19
C ARG A 23 -3.88 2.03 -14.38
N ALA A 24 -4.93 2.85 -14.48
CA ALA A 24 -5.07 4.04 -13.64
C ALA A 24 -5.02 3.72 -12.15
N LEU A 25 -5.70 2.64 -11.71
CA LEU A 25 -5.67 2.18 -10.32
C LEU A 25 -4.27 1.72 -9.89
N ALA A 26 -3.58 0.93 -10.73
CA ALA A 26 -2.24 0.45 -10.43
C ALA A 26 -1.23 1.60 -10.30
N VAL A 27 -1.29 2.59 -11.20
CA VAL A 27 -0.46 3.80 -11.15
C VAL A 27 -0.80 4.64 -9.92
N ALA A 28 -2.07 4.83 -9.60
CA ALA A 28 -2.49 5.60 -8.44
C ALA A 28 -2.01 4.97 -7.11
N CYS A 29 -2.12 3.65 -6.96
CA CYS A 29 -1.57 2.92 -5.82
C CYS A 29 -0.05 3.06 -5.74
N PHE A 30 0.64 3.00 -6.88
CA PHE A 30 2.08 3.17 -6.93
C PHE A 30 2.51 4.58 -6.52
N ASP A 31 1.87 5.63 -7.01
CA ASP A 31 2.18 7.02 -6.67
C ASP A 31 1.99 7.29 -5.17
N LEU A 32 0.91 6.76 -4.59
CA LEU A 32 0.67 6.82 -3.14
C LEU A 32 1.82 6.16 -2.36
N SER A 33 2.32 5.03 -2.87
CA SER A 33 3.44 4.30 -2.27
C SER A 33 4.76 5.07 -2.31
N GLN A 34 5.01 5.82 -3.40
CA GLN A 34 6.19 6.70 -3.52
C GLN A 34 6.07 7.89 -2.57
N PHE A 35 4.87 8.47 -2.47
CA PHE A 35 4.61 9.57 -1.55
C PHE A 35 4.90 9.18 -0.09
N ILE A 36 4.45 8.00 0.35
CA ILE A 36 4.74 7.47 1.69
C ILE A 36 6.24 7.26 1.91
N GLN A 37 6.98 6.87 0.87
CA GLN A 37 8.40 6.56 0.96
C GLN A 37 9.27 7.83 1.06
N TYR A 38 8.97 8.85 0.27
CA TYR A 38 9.81 10.05 0.18
C TYR A 38 9.36 11.18 1.10
N HIS A 39 8.09 11.23 1.50
CA HIS A 39 7.58 12.29 2.35
C HIS A 39 7.62 11.88 3.83
N PRO A 40 8.37 12.57 4.71
CA PRO A 40 8.51 12.16 6.11
C PRO A 40 7.19 12.17 6.87
N ALA A 41 6.30 13.13 6.58
CA ALA A 41 4.94 13.17 7.13
C ALA A 41 3.90 12.41 6.28
N GLY A 42 4.31 11.73 5.21
CA GLY A 42 3.40 11.08 4.26
C GLY A 42 2.53 10.03 4.95
N ARG A 43 3.09 9.26 5.88
CA ARG A 43 2.36 8.26 6.67
C ARG A 43 1.22 8.86 7.49
N VAL A 44 1.48 9.98 8.16
CA VAL A 44 0.49 10.66 9.01
C VAL A 44 -0.65 11.17 8.12
N ILE A 45 -0.32 11.84 7.02
CA ILE A 45 -1.30 12.40 6.08
C ILE A 45 -2.16 11.29 5.43
N VAL A 46 -1.53 10.22 4.98
CA VAL A 46 -2.22 9.08 4.33
C VAL A 46 -3.13 8.34 5.31
N THR A 47 -2.71 8.25 6.58
CA THR A 47 -3.53 7.66 7.66
C THR A 47 -4.72 8.55 7.99
N ASP A 48 -4.51 9.86 8.11
CA ASP A 48 -5.56 10.85 8.37
C ASP A 48 -6.63 10.86 7.26
N LEU A 49 -6.19 10.72 6.00
CA LEU A 49 -7.07 10.62 4.83
C LEU A 49 -7.73 9.23 4.66
N LYS A 50 -7.54 8.30 5.61
CA LYS A 50 -8.07 6.92 5.57
C LYS A 50 -7.76 6.16 4.28
N ALA A 51 -6.64 6.49 3.65
CA ALA A 51 -6.24 5.89 2.37
C ALA A 51 -5.94 4.39 2.48
N LYS A 52 -5.48 3.95 3.66
CA LYS A 52 -5.19 2.54 3.96
C LYS A 52 -6.38 1.62 3.64
N GLU A 53 -7.58 2.00 4.06
CA GLU A 53 -8.80 1.19 3.83
C GLU A 53 -9.13 1.09 2.34
N ARG A 54 -8.92 2.17 1.58
CA ARG A 54 -9.17 2.20 0.14
C ARG A 54 -8.19 1.30 -0.61
N VAL A 55 -6.90 1.38 -0.28
CA VAL A 55 -5.86 0.53 -0.90
C VAL A 55 -6.04 -0.94 -0.52
N MET A 56 -6.42 -1.25 0.72
CA MET A 56 -6.68 -2.64 1.15
C MET A 56 -7.82 -3.30 0.34
N LYS A 57 -8.83 -2.54 -0.10
CA LYS A 57 -9.88 -3.07 -1.00
C LYS A 57 -9.32 -3.49 -2.36
N LEU A 58 -8.34 -2.74 -2.86
CA LEU A 58 -7.72 -2.98 -4.17
C LEU A 58 -6.70 -4.14 -4.16
N MET A 59 -6.35 -4.68 -2.99
CA MET A 59 -5.48 -5.86 -2.89
C MET A 59 -6.16 -7.14 -3.39
N ASN A 60 -7.49 -7.18 -3.45
CA ASN A 60 -8.25 -8.32 -3.97
C ASN A 60 -8.79 -8.05 -5.38
N HIS A 61 -8.17 -7.14 -6.14
CA HIS A 61 -8.61 -6.82 -7.49
C HIS A 61 -8.30 -7.98 -8.46
N GLU A 62 -9.15 -8.18 -9.46
CA GLU A 62 -8.98 -9.20 -10.50
C GLU A 62 -7.69 -9.04 -11.32
N ASN A 63 -7.09 -7.84 -11.29
CA ASN A 63 -5.91 -7.52 -12.08
C ASN A 63 -4.66 -7.63 -11.21
N THR A 64 -3.73 -8.46 -11.65
CA THR A 64 -2.49 -8.76 -10.91
C THR A 64 -1.60 -7.53 -10.72
N GLU A 65 -1.59 -6.57 -11.65
CA GLU A 65 -0.78 -5.35 -11.55
C GLU A 65 -1.35 -4.38 -10.51
N VAL A 66 -2.68 -4.27 -10.42
CA VAL A 66 -3.35 -3.48 -9.37
C VAL A 66 -3.03 -4.06 -8.00
N THR A 67 -3.17 -5.37 -7.86
CA THR A 67 -2.91 -6.10 -6.61
C THR A 67 -1.46 -5.93 -6.17
N LYS A 68 -0.48 -6.10 -7.07
CA LYS A 68 0.95 -5.87 -6.77
C LYS A 68 1.22 -4.45 -6.27
N SER A 69 0.70 -3.44 -6.97
CA SER A 69 0.89 -2.03 -6.58
C SER A 69 0.22 -1.69 -5.26
N ALA A 70 -0.99 -2.21 -5.00
CA ALA A 70 -1.71 -2.02 -3.75
C ALA A 70 -0.96 -2.67 -2.57
N LEU A 71 -0.49 -3.90 -2.74
CA LEU A 71 0.34 -4.60 -1.76
C LEU A 71 1.62 -3.85 -1.44
N LEU A 72 2.33 -3.36 -2.46
CA LEU A 72 3.54 -2.56 -2.27
C LEU A 72 3.25 -1.28 -1.47
N CYS A 73 2.13 -0.62 -1.76
CA CYS A 73 1.70 0.57 -1.03
C CYS A 73 1.41 0.28 0.44
N ILE A 74 0.67 -0.79 0.73
CA ILE A 74 0.38 -1.22 2.10
C ILE A 74 1.65 -1.61 2.85
N GLN A 75 2.53 -2.39 2.22
CA GLN A 75 3.84 -2.73 2.77
C GLN A 75 4.61 -1.47 3.18
N ARG A 76 4.68 -0.45 2.31
CA ARG A 76 5.41 0.79 2.64
C ARG A 76 4.73 1.61 3.74
N LEU A 77 3.40 1.66 3.76
CA LEU A 77 2.62 2.32 4.81
C LEU A 77 2.97 1.75 6.20
N PHE A 78 3.11 0.44 6.27
CA PHE A 78 3.33 -0.29 7.51
C PHE A 78 4.82 -0.43 7.90
N LEU A 79 5.74 -0.57 6.94
CA LEU A 79 7.14 -0.97 7.17
C LEU A 79 8.11 0.17 7.47
N GLY A 80 7.68 1.13 8.30
CA GLY A 80 8.43 2.36 8.56
C GLY A 80 9.67 2.29 9.43
N ALA A 81 10.11 1.12 9.88
CA ALA A 81 11.17 1.06 10.88
C ALA A 81 12.31 0.08 10.61
N ASN A 82 12.16 -0.97 9.78
CA ASN A 82 13.26 -1.90 9.51
C ASN A 82 13.19 -2.49 8.10
N LEU A 83 13.82 -1.81 7.15
CA LEU A 83 13.92 -2.16 5.73
C LEU A 83 14.52 -3.55 5.46
N ALA A 84 15.27 -4.12 6.40
CA ALA A 84 16.04 -5.34 6.18
C ALA A 84 15.24 -6.64 6.41
N VAL A 85 14.43 -6.70 7.48
CA VAL A 85 13.86 -7.98 7.95
C VAL A 85 12.66 -8.41 7.10
N VAL A 86 11.82 -7.46 6.72
CA VAL A 86 10.58 -7.77 5.97
C VAL A 86 10.80 -7.86 4.47
N ARG A 87 11.83 -7.19 3.93
CA ARG A 87 12.22 -7.36 2.53
C ARG A 87 12.69 -8.78 2.25
N LEU A 88 13.34 -9.43 3.22
CA LEU A 88 13.71 -10.84 3.15
C LEU A 88 12.47 -11.76 3.19
N PHE A 89 11.52 -11.47 4.08
CA PHE A 89 10.29 -12.27 4.22
C PHE A 89 9.41 -12.22 2.96
N ILE A 90 9.26 -11.04 2.36
CA ILE A 90 8.47 -10.86 1.13
C ILE A 90 9.19 -11.44 -0.08
N TYR A 91 10.52 -11.32 -0.19
CA TYR A 91 11.28 -11.98 -1.26
C TYR A 91 11.13 -13.51 -1.20
N LEU A 92 11.12 -14.11 0.01
CA LEU A 92 10.86 -15.53 0.18
C LEU A 92 9.43 -15.93 -0.20
N SER A 93 8.41 -15.11 0.09
CA SER A 93 7.03 -15.39 -0.34
C SER A 93 6.83 -15.24 -1.86
N ILE A 94 7.56 -14.32 -2.51
CA ILE A 94 7.45 -14.08 -3.97
C ILE A 94 8.23 -15.12 -4.79
N ILE A 95 9.40 -15.58 -4.33
CA ILE A 95 10.17 -16.64 -5.04
C ILE A 95 9.47 -18.00 -4.91
N GLY A 96 8.66 -18.22 -3.87
CA GLY A 96 7.90 -19.46 -3.63
C GLY A 96 6.53 -19.58 -4.32
N GLY A 97 6.06 -18.55 -5.04
CA GLY A 97 4.78 -18.63 -5.75
C GLY A 97 3.52 -18.70 -4.85
N ILE A 98 3.62 -18.33 -3.57
CA ILE A 98 2.48 -18.35 -2.64
C ILE A 98 2.01 -16.91 -2.41
N TYR A 99 1.10 -16.45 -3.28
CA TYR A 99 0.13 -15.41 -2.94
C TYR A 99 -1.14 -16.09 -2.44
N GLU A 100 -1.05 -16.86 -1.35
CA GLU A 100 -2.22 -17.50 -0.75
C GLU A 100 -2.68 -16.76 0.50
N SER A 101 -3.93 -16.30 0.43
CA SER A 101 -4.79 -15.85 1.51
C SER A 101 -4.31 -14.60 2.27
N GLY A 102 -5.07 -13.50 2.13
CA GLY A 102 -4.87 -12.26 2.90
C GLY A 102 -4.93 -12.42 4.43
N GLU A 103 -5.28 -13.61 4.94
CA GLU A 103 -5.28 -13.90 6.39
C GLU A 103 -3.88 -14.20 6.95
N LEU A 104 -3.00 -14.89 6.20
CA LEU A 104 -1.68 -15.28 6.71
C LEU A 104 -0.72 -14.09 6.80
N VAL A 105 -0.82 -13.16 5.82
CA VAL A 105 -0.11 -11.87 5.86
C VAL A 105 -0.58 -11.07 7.06
N CYS A 106 -1.87 -11.05 7.36
CA CYS A 106 -2.43 -10.35 8.52
C CYS A 106 -1.92 -10.95 9.85
N TRP A 107 -1.74 -12.26 9.94
CA TRP A 107 -1.23 -12.95 11.12
C TRP A 107 0.27 -12.71 11.36
N ILE A 108 1.10 -12.84 10.33
CA ILE A 108 2.55 -12.55 10.43
C ILE A 108 2.75 -11.06 10.75
N PHE A 109 1.92 -10.19 10.19
CA PHE A 109 1.93 -8.76 10.46
C PHE A 109 1.48 -8.42 11.91
N LEU A 110 0.46 -9.13 12.44
CA LEU A 110 0.02 -9.02 13.84
C LEU A 110 1.07 -9.54 14.83
N SER A 111 1.83 -10.58 14.49
CA SER A 111 2.94 -11.07 15.32
C SER A 111 4.15 -10.13 15.32
N ALA A 112 4.42 -9.42 14.23
CA ALA A 112 5.53 -8.46 14.14
C ALA A 112 5.24 -7.11 14.85
N VAL A 113 3.97 -6.75 15.03
CA VAL A 113 3.54 -5.51 15.72
C VAL A 113 3.32 -5.73 17.22
N LYS A 114 3.22 -6.99 17.68
CA LYS A 114 3.01 -7.33 19.10
C LYS A 114 4.28 -7.53 19.92
N ASN A 115 5.46 -7.19 19.40
CA ASN A 115 6.72 -7.26 20.16
C ASN A 115 7.48 -5.93 20.08
#